data_AF-A0AAD0WHZ8-F1
#
_entry.id   AF-A0AAD0WHZ8-F1
#
_cell.length_a   1.000
_cell.length_b   1.000
_cell.length_c   1.000
_cell.angle_alpha   90.00
_cell.angle_beta   90.00
_cell.angle_gamma   90.00
#
_symmetry.space_group_name_H-M   'P 1'
#
loop_
_entity.id
_entity.type
_entity.pdbx_description
1 polymer ?
#
loop_
_entity_poly.entity_id
_entity_poly.type
_entity_poly.pdbx_seq_one_letter_code
_entity_poly.pdbx_strand_id
1 'polypeptide(L)'
;MPVSCTYTLNNSPLSTFVCLGMGSFTAFSGMPKDRNNPTATDHPDSGPLLAGKYYIVDRESGGNLGWLYDSFRTHAYGTDRDTWFALYREDDLINDQTFVKGVKRGAFRLHPIGPARRSAGCITFTDPKQYDQLRAHLVKNGATMPVPGTTLKAYGTVEVK
;
A
#
# COMPACT_ATOMS: atom_id res chain seq x y z
N MET A 1 11.01 12.99 12.30
CA MET A 1 10.65 11.64 12.80
C MET A 1 10.03 10.89 11.64
N PRO A 2 10.30 9.59 11.49
CA PRO A 2 9.69 8.81 10.40
C PRO A 2 8.17 8.74 10.57
N VAL A 3 7.44 8.78 9.46
CA VAL A 3 5.97 8.71 9.48
C VAL A 3 5.55 7.31 9.93
N SER A 4 4.61 7.25 10.88
CA SER A 4 4.04 5.99 11.38
C SER A 4 2.53 6.05 11.23
N CYS A 5 1.98 5.05 10.57
CA CYS A 5 0.56 4.92 10.31
C CYS A 5 0.05 3.55 10.76
N THR A 6 -1.26 3.43 10.94
CA THR A 6 -1.94 2.20 11.31
C THR A 6 -3.17 2.01 10.45
N TYR A 7 -3.44 0.78 10.05
CA TYR A 7 -4.63 0.37 9.33
C TYR A 7 -5.29 -0.81 10.03
N THR A 8 -6.61 -0.80 10.19
CA THR A 8 -7.33 -1.84 10.93
C THR A 8 -8.16 -2.73 9.99
N LEU A 9 -8.06 -4.05 10.12
CA LEU A 9 -8.91 -5.04 9.47
C LEU A 9 -10.08 -5.36 10.39
N ASN A 10 -11.23 -4.73 10.14
CA ASN A 10 -12.39 -4.71 11.03
C ASN A 10 -13.60 -5.50 10.49
N ASN A 11 -13.41 -6.31 9.46
CA ASN A 11 -14.46 -7.07 8.76
C ASN A 11 -15.65 -6.21 8.27
N SER A 12 -15.43 -4.91 8.07
CA SER A 12 -16.44 -3.95 7.62
C SER A 12 -16.12 -3.44 6.21
N PRO A 13 -17.09 -2.92 5.45
CA PRO A 13 -16.84 -2.43 4.08
C PRO A 13 -15.83 -1.29 3.98
N LEU A 14 -15.64 -0.54 5.07
CA LEU A 14 -14.67 0.54 5.20
C LEU A 14 -13.98 0.43 6.55
N SER A 15 -12.74 0.91 6.60
CA SER A 15 -11.96 1.01 7.81
C SER A 15 -11.17 2.32 7.83
N THR A 16 -10.41 2.52 8.89
CA THR A 16 -9.68 3.75 9.16
C THR A 16 -8.19 3.52 9.00
N PHE A 17 -7.58 4.40 8.20
CA PHE A 17 -6.14 4.55 8.08
C PHE A 17 -5.72 5.78 8.89
N VAL A 18 -4.93 5.59 9.92
CA VAL A 18 -4.49 6.68 10.82
C VAL A 18 -3.02 6.94 10.60
N CYS A 19 -2.62 8.18 10.35
CA CYS A 19 -1.21 8.57 10.36
C CYS A 19 -0.93 9.57 11.46
N LEU A 20 0.11 9.31 12.25
CA LEU A 20 0.54 10.22 13.30
C LEU A 20 0.88 11.59 12.71
N GLY A 21 0.30 12.65 13.27
CA GLY A 21 0.50 14.03 12.80
C GLY A 21 -0.38 14.46 11.61
N MET A 22 -1.19 13.57 11.03
CA MET A 22 -2.11 13.90 9.93
C MET A 22 -3.58 13.56 10.21
N GLY A 23 -3.85 12.65 11.15
CA GLY A 23 -5.21 12.23 11.50
C GLY A 23 -5.64 10.95 10.80
N SER A 24 -6.96 10.81 10.61
CA SER A 24 -7.62 9.60 10.14
C SER A 24 -8.23 9.78 8.75
N PHE A 25 -8.11 8.74 7.93
CA PHE A 25 -8.63 8.67 6.56
C PHE A 25 -9.49 7.42 6.39
N THR A 26 -10.44 7.49 5.47
CA THR A 26 -11.30 6.34 5.15
C THR A 26 -10.69 5.51 4.03
N ALA A 27 -10.45 4.23 4.31
CA ALA A 27 -9.83 3.31 3.36
C ALA A 27 -10.38 1.89 3.48
N PHE A 28 -10.19 1.08 2.44
CA PHE A 28 -10.53 -0.34 2.43
C PHE A 28 -9.38 -1.18 1.86
N SER A 29 -9.34 -2.44 2.27
CA SER A 29 -8.47 -3.47 1.74
C SER A 29 -9.27 -4.71 1.39
N GLY A 30 -8.93 -5.38 0.31
CA GLY A 30 -9.66 -6.56 -0.17
C GLY A 30 -10.79 -6.21 -1.15
N MET A 31 -11.20 -7.22 -1.90
CA MET A 31 -12.36 -7.17 -2.79
C MET A 31 -13.66 -7.23 -1.97
N PRO A 32 -14.82 -6.84 -2.54
CA PRO A 32 -16.07 -6.68 -1.77
C PRO A 32 -16.46 -7.85 -0.86
N LYS A 33 -16.14 -9.10 -1.24
CA LYS A 33 -16.45 -10.31 -0.46
C LYS A 33 -15.53 -10.54 0.75
N ASP A 34 -14.29 -10.06 0.70
CA ASP A 34 -13.24 -10.32 1.71
C ASP A 34 -12.79 -9.02 2.41
N ARG A 35 -13.59 -7.97 2.29
CA ARG A 35 -13.18 -6.62 2.60
C ARG A 35 -12.86 -6.46 4.08
N ASN A 36 -11.64 -6.01 4.36
CA ASN A 36 -11.10 -5.82 5.70
C ASN A 36 -11.23 -7.07 6.60
N ASN A 37 -11.40 -8.26 6.03
CA ASN A 37 -11.54 -9.49 6.79
C ASN A 37 -10.15 -10.10 7.08
N PRO A 38 -9.66 -10.06 8.33
CA PRO A 38 -8.32 -10.57 8.68
C PRO A 38 -8.19 -12.08 8.45
N THR A 39 -9.30 -12.82 8.41
CA THR A 39 -9.30 -14.28 8.20
C THR A 39 -9.22 -14.68 6.72
N ALA A 40 -9.49 -13.76 5.79
CA ALA A 40 -9.48 -14.00 4.34
C ALA A 40 -8.16 -13.57 3.67
N THR A 41 -7.10 -13.37 4.44
CA THR A 41 -5.79 -12.87 3.93
C THR A 41 -5.07 -13.87 3.03
N ASP A 42 -5.45 -15.14 3.06
CA ASP A 42 -4.99 -16.20 2.17
C ASP A 42 -5.80 -16.33 0.88
N HIS A 43 -6.89 -15.56 0.71
CA HIS A 43 -7.70 -15.60 -0.51
C HIS A 43 -6.97 -14.92 -1.68
N PRO A 44 -6.57 -15.66 -2.73
CA PRO A 44 -5.87 -15.07 -3.88
C PRO A 44 -6.74 -14.03 -4.59
N ASP A 45 -6.10 -12.95 -5.05
CA ASP A 45 -6.70 -11.81 -5.77
C ASP A 45 -7.89 -11.11 -5.09
N SER A 46 -8.19 -11.44 -3.83
CA SER A 46 -9.40 -11.00 -3.16
C SER A 46 -9.18 -10.58 -1.71
N GLY A 47 -8.34 -11.31 -0.97
CA GLY A 47 -8.11 -11.03 0.45
C GLY A 47 -7.53 -9.64 0.70
N PRO A 48 -7.70 -9.09 1.90
CA PRO A 48 -7.06 -7.83 2.29
C PRO A 48 -5.56 -8.02 2.51
N LEU A 49 -4.85 -6.94 2.86
CA LEU A 49 -3.46 -7.03 3.34
C LEU A 49 -3.37 -8.01 4.52
N LEU A 50 -2.23 -8.69 4.61
CA LEU A 50 -1.90 -9.51 5.77
C LEU A 50 -1.61 -8.59 6.95
N ALA A 51 -1.91 -9.03 8.17
CA ALA A 51 -1.47 -8.33 9.37
C ALA A 51 0.07 -8.30 9.44
N GLY A 52 0.59 -7.20 9.97
CA GLY A 52 2.03 -6.96 10.12
C GLY A 52 2.43 -5.53 9.75
N LYS A 53 3.72 -5.27 9.83
CA LYS A 53 4.30 -3.96 9.52
C LYS A 53 4.76 -3.91 8.07
N TYR A 54 4.51 -2.78 7.42
CA TYR A 54 4.87 -2.53 6.03
C TYR A 54 5.65 -1.23 5.91
N TYR A 55 6.65 -1.23 5.04
CA TYR A 55 7.39 -0.05 4.62
C TYR A 55 6.68 0.64 3.46
N ILE A 56 6.47 1.95 3.58
CA ILE A 56 5.95 2.78 2.49
C ILE A 56 7.14 3.23 1.65
N VAL A 57 7.29 2.65 0.47
CA VAL A 57 8.40 2.93 -0.45
C VAL A 57 7.87 3.42 -1.78
N ASP A 58 8.74 4.04 -2.57
CA ASP A 58 8.43 4.31 -3.97
C ASP A 58 8.06 3.02 -4.68
N ARG A 59 7.13 3.13 -5.61
CA ARG A 59 6.82 2.03 -6.50
C ARG A 59 8.03 1.79 -7.40
N GLU A 60 8.75 0.70 -7.17
CA GLU A 60 9.72 0.23 -8.18
C GLU A 60 8.94 -0.21 -9.42
N SER A 61 9.00 0.59 -10.47
CA SER A 61 8.56 0.22 -11.81
C SER A 61 9.52 -0.81 -12.41
N GLY A 62 9.61 -2.01 -11.83
CA GLY A 62 10.29 -3.18 -12.41
C GLY A 62 11.72 -2.98 -12.91
N GLY A 63 12.71 -3.18 -12.02
CA GLY A 63 14.12 -3.39 -12.39
C GLY A 63 14.91 -2.14 -12.79
N ASN A 64 16.20 -2.35 -13.08
CA ASN A 64 17.23 -1.32 -13.36
C ASN A 64 16.95 -0.39 -14.58
N LEU A 65 15.79 -0.51 -15.22
CA LEU A 65 15.37 0.23 -16.41
C LEU A 65 14.00 0.93 -16.25
N GLY A 66 13.47 1.00 -15.01
CA GLY A 66 12.12 1.50 -14.73
C GLY A 66 11.82 2.92 -15.23
N TRP A 67 12.82 3.81 -15.26
CA TRP A 67 12.66 5.19 -15.75
C TRP A 67 12.25 5.28 -17.23
N LEU A 68 12.60 4.26 -18.04
CA LEU A 68 12.32 4.26 -19.48
C LEU A 68 10.91 3.74 -19.80
N TYR A 69 10.35 2.88 -18.95
CA TYR A 69 9.03 2.27 -19.15
C TYR A 69 7.87 3.08 -18.53
N ASP A 70 8.17 3.93 -17.54
CA ASP A 70 7.18 4.72 -16.79
C ASP A 70 6.38 5.68 -17.70
N SER A 71 7.07 6.38 -18.62
CA SER A 71 6.44 7.36 -19.54
C SER A 71 5.43 6.77 -20.53
N PHE A 72 5.41 5.44 -20.75
CA PHE A 72 4.53 4.83 -21.77
C PHE A 72 3.20 4.30 -21.22
N ARG A 73 3.05 4.14 -19.90
CA ARG A 73 1.82 3.57 -19.30
C ARG A 73 0.95 4.60 -18.58
N THR A 74 1.35 5.86 -18.59
CA THR A 74 0.79 6.99 -17.83
C THR A 74 -0.68 7.27 -18.13
N HIS A 75 -1.21 6.85 -19.30
CA HIS A 75 -2.56 7.21 -19.75
C HIS A 75 -3.50 6.05 -20.07
N ALA A 76 -3.07 4.79 -19.99
CA ALA A 76 -3.87 3.67 -20.52
C ALA A 76 -5.06 3.27 -19.62
N TYR A 77 -5.09 3.66 -18.34
CA TYR A 77 -6.07 3.16 -17.37
C TYR A 77 -6.79 4.23 -16.54
N GLY A 78 -6.67 5.51 -16.89
CA GLY A 78 -7.39 6.60 -16.20
C GLY A 78 -7.01 6.81 -14.73
N THR A 79 -5.84 6.32 -14.32
CA THR A 79 -5.26 6.52 -12.98
C THR A 79 -3.77 6.77 -13.15
N ASP A 80 -3.24 7.85 -12.58
CA ASP A 80 -1.80 8.10 -12.50
C ASP A 80 -1.21 7.13 -11.45
N ARG A 81 -0.75 5.97 -11.94
CA ARG A 81 -0.27 4.85 -11.12
C ARG A 81 1.16 5.04 -10.62
N ASP A 82 1.81 6.10 -11.08
CA ASP A 82 3.18 6.48 -10.73
C ASP A 82 3.16 7.27 -9.41
N THR A 83 1.99 7.81 -9.04
CA THR A 83 1.76 8.43 -7.73
C THR A 83 1.58 7.44 -6.58
N TRP A 84 1.43 6.14 -6.86
CA TRP A 84 1.12 5.11 -5.87
C TRP A 84 2.37 4.67 -5.12
N PHE A 85 2.25 4.42 -3.82
CA PHE A 85 3.34 3.82 -3.05
C PHE A 85 3.24 2.29 -3.06
N ALA A 86 4.39 1.62 -2.98
CA ALA A 86 4.45 0.20 -2.67
C ALA A 86 4.49 -0.02 -1.16
N LEU A 87 3.89 -1.13 -0.72
CA LEU A 87 3.88 -1.58 0.66
C LEU A 87 4.67 -2.88 0.76
N TYR A 88 5.93 -2.78 1.20
CA TYR A 88 6.79 -3.96 1.38
C TYR A 88 6.68 -4.45 2.81
N ARG A 89 6.32 -5.72 2.97
CA ARG A 89 6.12 -6.31 4.30
C ARG A 89 7.45 -6.46 5.01
N GLU A 90 7.45 -6.20 6.31
CA GLU A 90 8.54 -6.57 7.21
C GLU A 90 8.43 -8.07 7.53
N ASP A 91 8.91 -8.90 6.61
CA ASP A 91 9.12 -10.33 6.79
C ASP A 91 10.58 -10.71 6.48
N ASP A 92 10.89 -12.00 6.36
CA ASP A 92 12.26 -12.49 6.15
C ASP A 92 12.89 -11.96 4.84
N LEU A 93 12.08 -11.54 3.87
CA LEU A 93 12.53 -11.02 2.59
C LEU A 93 11.72 -9.78 2.19
N ILE A 94 12.20 -8.60 2.60
CA ILE A 94 11.52 -7.33 2.33
C ILE A 94 11.53 -7.02 0.83
N ASN A 95 10.42 -7.34 0.17
CA ASN A 95 10.18 -7.08 -1.25
C ASN A 95 8.68 -6.96 -1.54
N ASP A 96 8.32 -6.97 -2.83
CA ASP A 96 6.94 -6.82 -3.30
C ASP A 96 6.12 -8.12 -3.25
N GLN A 97 6.58 -9.14 -2.54
CA GLN A 97 5.97 -10.47 -2.45
C GLN A 97 6.02 -10.96 -1.01
N THR A 98 5.03 -11.75 -0.62
CA THR A 98 4.99 -12.41 0.68
C THR A 98 4.19 -13.70 0.55
N PHE A 99 4.25 -14.55 1.57
CA PHE A 99 3.52 -15.81 1.59
C PHE A 99 2.66 -15.92 2.85
N VAL A 100 1.44 -16.44 2.67
CA VAL A 100 0.53 -16.77 3.77
C VAL A 100 -0.07 -18.14 3.50
N LYS A 101 0.16 -19.08 4.42
CA LYS A 101 -0.30 -20.47 4.29
C LYS A 101 0.04 -21.11 2.93
N GLY A 102 1.23 -20.84 2.41
CA GLY A 102 1.68 -21.33 1.10
C GLY A 102 1.11 -20.58 -0.11
N VAL A 103 0.21 -19.62 0.07
CA VAL A 103 -0.30 -18.75 -0.98
C VAL A 103 0.61 -17.55 -1.16
N LYS A 104 1.09 -17.34 -2.40
CA LYS A 104 1.84 -16.15 -2.78
C LYS A 104 0.90 -14.94 -2.85
N ARG A 105 1.28 -13.87 -2.16
CA ARG A 105 0.63 -12.55 -2.19
C ARG A 105 1.68 -11.47 -2.46
N GLY A 106 1.28 -10.24 -2.71
CA GLY A 106 2.22 -9.16 -3.01
C GLY A 106 1.63 -8.09 -3.91
N ALA A 107 2.50 -7.29 -4.53
CA ALA A 107 2.13 -6.12 -5.33
C ALA A 107 1.21 -5.16 -4.56
N PHE A 108 1.39 -5.09 -3.25
CA PHE A 108 0.54 -4.29 -2.37
C PHE A 108 0.84 -2.82 -2.56
N ARG A 109 -0.21 -2.02 -2.71
CA ARG A 109 -0.11 -0.58 -2.97
C ARG A 109 -0.90 0.23 -1.97
N LEU A 110 -0.43 1.44 -1.73
CA LEU A 110 -1.17 2.52 -1.09
C LEU A 110 -1.62 3.48 -2.20
N HIS A 111 -2.93 3.58 -2.44
CA HIS A 111 -3.43 4.33 -3.60
C HIS A 111 -4.86 4.84 -3.41
N PRO A 112 -5.30 5.85 -4.21
CA PRO A 112 -6.69 6.29 -4.19
C PRO A 112 -7.58 5.32 -4.96
N ILE A 113 -8.89 5.37 -4.71
CA ILE A 113 -9.87 4.58 -5.44
C ILE A 113 -9.82 4.88 -6.94
N GLY A 114 -9.64 3.84 -7.75
CA GLY A 114 -9.71 3.94 -9.21
C GLY A 114 -11.11 3.59 -9.74
N PRO A 115 -11.34 3.73 -11.06
CA PRO A 115 -12.65 3.46 -11.69
C PRO A 115 -13.20 2.05 -11.40
N ALA A 116 -12.31 1.05 -11.35
CA ALA A 116 -12.68 -0.34 -11.09
C ALA A 116 -12.93 -0.66 -9.61
N ARG A 117 -12.66 0.28 -8.68
CA ARG A 117 -12.84 0.14 -7.21
C ARG A 117 -12.23 -1.13 -6.59
N ARG A 118 -11.17 -1.67 -7.20
CA ARG A 118 -10.50 -2.90 -6.78
C ARG A 118 -9.42 -2.62 -5.74
N SER A 119 -9.26 -3.55 -4.81
CA SER A 119 -8.18 -3.57 -3.82
C SER A 119 -7.82 -5.03 -3.50
N ALA A 120 -7.05 -5.69 -4.36
CA ALA A 120 -6.70 -7.11 -4.20
C ALA A 120 -5.60 -7.31 -3.12
N GLY A 121 -5.80 -6.72 -1.95
CA GLY A 121 -4.79 -6.59 -0.90
C GLY A 121 -4.01 -5.28 -0.98
N CYS A 122 -4.59 -4.20 -1.49
CA CYS A 122 -4.04 -2.85 -1.36
C CYS A 122 -4.67 -2.13 -0.16
N ILE A 123 -4.14 -0.98 0.23
CA ILE A 123 -4.88 -0.01 1.05
C ILE A 123 -5.39 1.07 0.10
N THR A 124 -6.71 1.12 -0.08
CA THR A 124 -7.35 1.99 -1.07
C THR A 124 -8.16 3.07 -0.38
N PHE A 125 -7.79 4.33 -0.60
CA PHE A 125 -8.48 5.50 -0.05
C PHE A 125 -9.75 5.78 -0.83
N THR A 126 -10.86 6.00 -0.14
CA THR A 126 -12.15 6.29 -0.81
C THR A 126 -12.23 7.69 -1.39
N ASP A 127 -11.46 8.63 -0.82
CA ASP A 127 -11.37 10.00 -1.30
C ASP A 127 -9.97 10.25 -1.89
N PRO A 128 -9.85 10.49 -3.21
CA PRO A 128 -8.58 10.83 -3.84
C PRO A 128 -7.89 12.05 -3.23
N LYS A 129 -8.65 13.06 -2.76
CA LYS A 129 -8.05 14.26 -2.14
C LYS A 129 -7.35 13.94 -0.82
N GLN A 130 -7.91 13.03 -0.03
CA GLN A 130 -7.28 12.54 1.19
C GLN A 130 -5.98 11.78 0.91
N TYR A 131 -5.97 10.99 -0.17
CA TYR A 131 -4.75 10.34 -0.64
C TYR A 131 -3.69 11.38 -1.06
N ASP A 132 -4.07 12.40 -1.82
CA ASP A 132 -3.15 13.45 -2.27
C ASP A 132 -2.53 14.20 -1.09
N GLN A 133 -3.32 14.50 -0.05
CA GLN A 133 -2.84 15.09 1.19
C GLN A 133 -1.80 14.19 1.89
N LEU A 134 -2.08 12.90 2.00
CA LEU A 134 -1.14 11.93 2.56
C LEU A 134 0.14 11.83 1.74
N ARG A 135 0.02 11.70 0.42
CA ARG A 135 1.15 11.64 -0.49
C ARG A 135 2.02 12.89 -0.36
N ALA A 136 1.43 14.07 -0.40
CA ALA A 136 2.15 15.33 -0.26
C ALA A 136 2.91 15.39 1.08
N HIS A 137 2.29 14.92 2.17
CA HIS A 137 2.96 14.84 3.47
C HIS A 137 4.14 13.87 3.46
N LEU A 138 3.96 12.65 2.95
CA LEU A 138 5.04 11.65 2.86
C LEU A 138 6.21 12.16 2.02
N VAL A 139 5.92 12.65 0.81
CA VAL A 139 6.95 13.17 -0.11
C VAL A 139 7.68 14.38 0.49
N LYS A 140 6.96 15.30 1.16
CA LYS A 140 7.57 16.46 1.82
C LYS A 140 8.55 16.07 2.92
N ASN A 141 8.25 15.03 3.70
CA ASN A 141 9.14 14.53 4.75
C ASN A 141 10.31 13.71 4.18
N GLY A 142 10.16 13.18 2.96
CA GLY A 142 11.18 12.44 2.23
C GLY A 142 11.37 11.00 2.72
N ALA A 143 11.85 10.14 1.83
CA ALA A 143 12.23 8.77 2.14
C ALA A 143 13.57 8.75 2.90
N THR A 144 13.50 8.68 4.22
CA THR A 144 14.68 8.79 5.10
C THR A 144 14.91 7.56 5.98
N MET A 145 13.89 6.73 6.17
CA MET A 145 13.99 5.53 7.01
C MET A 145 14.68 4.40 6.22
N PRO A 146 15.83 3.88 6.65
CA PRO A 146 16.45 2.74 5.97
C PRO A 146 15.56 1.50 6.08
N VAL A 147 15.43 0.76 4.98
CA VAL A 147 14.71 -0.53 4.95
C VAL A 147 15.72 -1.67 5.15
N PRO A 148 15.63 -2.45 6.24
CA PRO A 148 16.60 -3.51 6.54
C PRO A 148 16.81 -4.47 5.38
N GLY A 149 18.05 -4.94 5.17
CA GLY A 149 18.37 -5.92 4.13
C GLY A 149 18.25 -5.42 2.68
N THR A 150 18.02 -4.11 2.48
CA THR A 150 17.90 -3.50 1.14
C THR A 150 18.69 -2.19 1.06
N THR A 151 18.85 -1.63 -0.15
CA THR A 151 19.38 -0.28 -0.36
C THR A 151 18.28 0.80 -0.31
N LEU A 152 17.04 0.41 -0.05
CA LEU A 152 15.88 1.30 -0.12
C LEU A 152 15.75 2.17 1.12
N LYS A 153 15.08 3.31 0.94
CA LYS A 153 14.59 4.15 2.02
C LYS A 153 13.08 4.26 1.92
N ALA A 154 12.41 4.19 3.07
CA ALA A 154 10.98 4.34 3.20
C ALA A 154 10.61 5.76 3.67
N TYR A 155 9.43 6.20 3.24
CA TYR A 155 8.78 7.42 3.74
C TYR A 155 8.24 7.26 5.16
N GLY A 156 7.94 6.02 5.53
CA GLY A 156 7.35 5.67 6.80
C GLY A 156 6.91 4.22 6.84
N THR A 157 6.11 3.90 7.84
CA THR A 157 5.58 2.54 8.03
C THR A 157 4.07 2.56 8.23
N VAL A 158 3.43 1.46 7.83
CA VAL A 158 2.04 1.15 8.15
C VAL A 158 2.00 -0.14 8.95
N GLU A 159 1.42 -0.09 10.14
CA GLU A 159 1.06 -1.28 10.89
C GLU A 159 -0.37 -1.71 10.53
N VAL A 160 -0.53 -2.91 9.99
CA VAL A 160 -1.83 -3.51 9.68
C VAL A 160 -2.20 -4.46 10.80
N LYS A 161 -3.34 -4.20 11.45
CA LYS A 161 -3.85 -4.96 12.60
C LYS A 161 -5.26 -5.47 12.38
#